data_AF-A0A820RBY7-F1
#
_entry.id   AF-A0A820RBY7-F1
#
_cell.length_a   1.000
_cell.length_b   1.000
_cell.length_c   1.000
_cell.angle_alpha   90.00
_cell.angle_beta   90.00
_cell.angle_gamma   90.00
#
_symmetry.space_group_name_H-M   'P 1'
#
loop_
_entity.id
_entity.type
_entity.pdbx_description
1 polymer ?
#
loop_
_entity_poly.entity_id
_entity_poly.type
_entity_poly.pdbx_seq_one_letter_code
_entity_poly.pdbx_strand_id
1 'polypeptide(L)'
;NFVSTHDTIIKNLNTKESKGIVLLHGIPGSGKTHYIRYLIQEIQDKTLIYVPPDMAKEISSPAFLPFLMEQQDAILIIEDAENIIKDRNESSAPSQAVANLLNLSDGLLGDAM
;
A
#
# COMPACT_ATOMS: atom_id res chain seq x y z
N ASN A 1 -15.55 9.24 12.03
CA ASN A 1 -16.70 8.34 11.77
C ASN A 1 -16.28 7.44 10.61
N PHE A 2 -16.68 6.15 10.59
CA PHE A 2 -16.32 5.21 9.53
C PHE A 2 -16.72 5.73 8.14
N VAL A 3 -17.95 6.24 7.99
CA VAL A 3 -18.50 6.69 6.70
C VAL A 3 -17.62 7.78 6.06
N SER A 4 -17.27 8.84 6.80
CA SER A 4 -16.42 9.92 6.28
C SER A 4 -15.03 9.43 5.85
N THR A 5 -14.48 8.44 6.57
CA THR A 5 -13.19 7.84 6.21
C THR A 5 -13.32 6.97 4.97
N HIS A 6 -14.39 6.18 4.89
CA HIS A 6 -14.73 5.38 3.71
C HIS A 6 -14.87 6.23 2.45
N ASP A 7 -15.66 7.31 2.50
CA ASP A 7 -15.85 8.23 1.37
C ASP A 7 -14.52 8.84 0.91
N THR A 8 -13.65 9.17 1.85
CA THR A 8 -12.32 9.71 1.56
C THR A 8 -11.44 8.68 0.85
N ILE A 9 -11.45 7.42 1.33
CA ILE A 9 -10.71 6.32 0.72
C ILE A 9 -11.20 6.08 -0.71
N ILE A 10 -12.51 5.92 -0.92
CA ILE A 10 -13.10 5.68 -2.26
C ILE A 10 -12.76 6.82 -3.21
N LYS A 11 -12.92 8.06 -2.76
CA LYS A 11 -12.58 9.24 -3.56
C LYS A 11 -11.11 9.20 -4.00
N ASN A 12 -10.18 8.95 -3.08
CA ASN A 12 -8.75 8.93 -3.39
C ASN A 12 -8.38 7.75 -4.32
N LEU A 13 -8.89 6.55 -4.05
CA LEU A 13 -8.61 5.37 -4.87
C LEU A 13 -9.13 5.52 -6.31
N ASN A 14 -10.21 6.29 -6.53
CA ASN A 14 -10.74 6.59 -7.86
C ASN A 14 -10.28 7.95 -8.44
N THR A 15 -9.41 8.68 -7.74
CA THR A 15 -8.82 9.93 -8.27
C THR A 15 -7.54 9.60 -9.03
N LYS A 16 -7.49 9.93 -10.32
CA LYS A 16 -6.32 9.75 -11.18
C LYS A 16 -5.07 10.38 -10.54
N GLU A 17 -3.96 9.65 -10.54
CA GLU A 17 -2.66 10.05 -9.99
C GLU A 17 -2.71 10.45 -8.50
N SER A 18 -3.75 10.05 -7.77
CA SER A 18 -3.82 10.23 -6.32
C SER A 18 -2.71 9.45 -5.63
N LYS A 19 -2.02 10.15 -4.73
CA LYS A 19 -0.91 9.66 -3.92
C LYS A 19 -1.37 9.41 -2.48
N GLY A 20 -0.84 8.37 -1.83
CA GLY A 20 -1.06 8.15 -0.40
C GLY A 20 -0.98 6.69 0.05
N ILE A 21 -1.12 6.50 1.37
CA ILE A 21 -1.14 5.19 2.03
C ILE A 21 -2.42 5.08 2.87
N VAL A 22 -3.12 3.96 2.72
CA VAL A 22 -4.26 3.60 3.57
C VAL A 22 -3.86 2.43 4.47
N LEU A 23 -3.91 2.65 5.79
CA LEU A 23 -3.62 1.62 6.79
C LEU A 23 -4.92 1.16 7.46
N LEU A 24 -5.31 -0.10 7.21
CA LEU A 24 -6.44 -0.72 7.89
C LEU A 24 -5.93 -1.50 9.11
N HIS A 25 -6.24 -1.02 10.30
CA HIS A 25 -5.85 -1.64 11.57
C HIS A 25 -7.07 -1.89 12.46
N GLY A 26 -6.96 -2.86 13.37
CA GLY A 26 -8.05 -3.21 14.30
C GLY A 26 -7.99 -4.66 14.74
N ILE A 27 -8.85 -5.05 15.67
CA ILE A 27 -8.90 -6.39 16.24
C ILE A 27 -9.13 -7.50 15.18
N PRO A 28 -8.67 -8.74 15.42
CA PRO A 28 -8.99 -9.88 14.56
C PRO A 28 -10.51 -10.03 14.36
N GLY A 29 -10.93 -10.40 13.15
CA GLY A 29 -12.35 -10.56 12.82
C GLY A 29 -13.13 -9.26 12.58
N SER A 30 -12.51 -8.08 12.65
CA SER A 30 -13.17 -6.78 12.41
C SER A 30 -13.55 -6.49 10.95
N GLY A 31 -13.42 -7.46 10.04
CA GLY A 31 -13.82 -7.33 8.63
C GLY A 31 -12.81 -6.63 7.70
N LYS A 32 -11.56 -6.38 8.12
CA LYS A 32 -10.55 -5.67 7.29
C LYS A 32 -10.36 -6.28 5.89
N THR A 33 -10.10 -7.59 5.81
CA THR A 33 -9.96 -8.31 4.54
C THR A 33 -11.23 -8.25 3.69
N HIS A 34 -12.40 -8.28 4.33
CA HIS A 34 -13.67 -8.12 3.62
C HIS A 34 -13.82 -6.71 3.06
N TYR A 35 -13.42 -5.69 3.81
CA TYR A 35 -13.44 -4.31 3.37
C TYR A 35 -12.44 -4.05 2.22
N ILE A 36 -11.25 -4.64 2.24
CA ILE A 36 -10.31 -4.59 1.11
C ILE A 36 -10.97 -5.16 -0.15
N ARG A 37 -11.61 -6.34 -0.05
CA ARG A 37 -12.33 -6.96 -1.18
C ARG A 37 -13.46 -6.08 -1.71
N TYR A 38 -14.17 -5.40 -0.83
CA TYR A 38 -15.18 -4.43 -1.21
C TYR A 38 -14.54 -3.24 -1.96
N LEU A 39 -13.48 -2.62 -1.42
CA LEU A 39 -12.77 -1.53 -2.09
C LEU A 39 -12.27 -1.90 -3.49
N ILE A 40 -11.75 -3.13 -3.66
CA ILE A 40 -11.30 -3.66 -4.95
C ILE A 40 -12.42 -3.61 -6.01
N GLN A 41 -13.67 -3.88 -5.61
CA GLN A 41 -14.82 -3.89 -6.51
C GLN A 41 -15.29 -2.49 -6.89
N GLU A 42 -14.99 -1.48 -6.07
CA GLU A 42 -15.38 -0.08 -6.28
C GLU A 42 -14.36 0.73 -7.09
N ILE A 43 -13.22 0.13 -7.45
CA ILE A 43 -12.17 0.79 -8.24
C ILE A 43 -12.46 0.60 -9.72
N GLN A 44 -12.47 1.71 -10.47
CA GLN A 44 -12.89 1.71 -11.88
C GLN A 44 -11.71 1.68 -12.85
N ASP A 45 -10.77 2.63 -12.71
CA ASP A 45 -9.80 2.94 -13.76
C ASP A 45 -8.32 2.85 -13.29
N LYS A 46 -8.04 2.03 -12.27
CA LYS A 46 -6.66 1.82 -11.77
C LYS A 46 -6.24 0.36 -11.78
N THR A 47 -4.97 0.14 -12.10
CA THR A 47 -4.34 -1.17 -11.99
C THR A 47 -4.24 -1.59 -10.53
N LEU A 48 -4.75 -2.78 -10.21
CA LEU A 48 -4.65 -3.37 -8.87
C LEU A 48 -3.52 -4.38 -8.83
N ILE A 49 -2.58 -4.20 -7.90
CA ILE A 49 -1.45 -5.10 -7.71
C ILE A 49 -1.58 -5.70 -6.32
N TYR A 50 -1.98 -6.97 -6.27
CA TYR A 50 -2.00 -7.72 -5.02
C TYR A 50 -0.63 -8.31 -4.73
N VAL A 51 -0.08 -8.00 -3.56
CA VAL A 51 1.17 -8.58 -3.06
C VAL A 51 0.82 -9.62 -2.00
N PRO A 52 1.06 -10.90 -2.28
CA PRO A 52 0.93 -11.96 -1.30
C PRO A 52 1.76 -11.68 -0.03
N PRO A 53 1.29 -12.09 1.17
CA PRO A 53 2.00 -11.88 2.43
C PRO A 53 3.47 -12.36 2.43
N ASP A 54 3.76 -13.46 1.77
CA ASP A 54 5.10 -14.05 1.66
C ASP A 54 6.05 -13.23 0.75
N MET A 55 5.49 -12.44 -0.18
CA MET A 55 6.21 -11.52 -1.05
C MET A 55 6.37 -10.12 -0.47
N ALA A 56 5.70 -9.82 0.65
CA ALA A 56 5.65 -8.48 1.23
C ALA A 56 7.05 -7.92 1.60
N LYS A 57 7.97 -8.80 2.01
CA LYS A 57 9.38 -8.48 2.28
C LYS A 57 10.19 -8.09 1.03
N GLU A 58 9.77 -8.52 -0.15
CA GLU A 58 10.45 -8.24 -1.41
C GLU A 58 10.24 -6.80 -1.86
N ILE A 59 9.33 -6.05 -1.23
CA ILE A 59 9.11 -4.63 -1.50
C ILE A 59 10.39 -3.80 -1.25
N SER A 60 11.24 -4.22 -0.30
CA SER A 60 12.55 -3.61 -0.10
C SER A 60 13.65 -4.10 -1.05
N SER A 61 13.38 -5.11 -1.87
CA SER A 61 14.37 -5.70 -2.76
C SER A 61 14.69 -4.76 -3.93
N PRO A 62 15.97 -4.51 -4.23
CA PRO A 62 16.37 -3.77 -5.43
C PRO A 62 15.86 -4.40 -6.73
N ALA A 63 15.57 -5.70 -6.74
CA ALA A 63 15.04 -6.38 -7.91
C ALA A 63 13.53 -6.14 -8.13
N PHE A 64 12.78 -5.79 -7.09
CA PHE A 64 11.34 -5.55 -7.16
C PHE A 64 10.99 -4.07 -7.37
N LEU A 65 11.87 -3.16 -6.92
CA LEU A 65 11.69 -1.72 -7.10
C LEU A 65 11.44 -1.30 -8.57
N PRO A 66 12.22 -1.77 -9.58
CA PRO A 66 11.98 -1.42 -10.98
C PRO A 66 10.56 -1.80 -11.43
N PHE A 67 10.10 -2.99 -11.07
CA PHE A 67 8.73 -3.43 -11.39
C PHE A 67 7.70 -2.45 -10.82
N LEU A 68 7.82 -2.04 -9.56
CA LEU A 68 6.90 -1.08 -8.93
C LEU A 68 6.95 0.30 -9.58
N MET A 69 8.13 0.75 -10.01
CA MET A 69 8.32 2.06 -10.65
C MET A 69 7.71 2.12 -12.05
N GLU A 70 7.61 0.99 -12.75
CA GLU A 70 6.92 0.90 -14.06
C GLU A 70 5.38 1.02 -13.93
N GLN A 71 4.83 0.85 -12.72
CA GLN A 71 3.38 0.87 -12.50
C GLN A 71 2.90 2.28 -12.20
N GLN A 72 2.49 2.99 -13.24
CA GLN A 72 1.86 4.31 -13.10
C GLN A 72 0.39 4.16 -12.67
N ASP A 73 -0.05 5.08 -11.80
CA ASP A 73 -1.43 5.17 -11.30
C ASP A 73 -2.03 3.83 -10.83
N ALA A 74 -1.21 3.03 -10.14
CA ALA A 74 -1.59 1.72 -9.62
C ALA A 74 -1.86 1.75 -8.11
N ILE A 75 -2.67 0.80 -7.64
CA ILE A 75 -2.94 0.56 -6.22
C ILE A 75 -2.27 -0.74 -5.81
N LEU A 76 -1.32 -0.62 -4.89
CA LEU A 76 -0.65 -1.77 -4.26
C LEU A 76 -1.46 -2.23 -3.04
N ILE A 77 -1.85 -3.49 -3.03
CA ILE A 77 -2.62 -4.11 -1.95
C ILE A 77 -1.73 -5.13 -1.25
N ILE A 78 -1.41 -4.89 0.01
CA ILE A 78 -0.56 -5.76 0.83
C ILE A 78 -1.39 -6.26 2.01
N GLU A 79 -1.67 -7.56 2.04
CA GLU A 79 -2.26 -8.20 3.21
C GLU A 79 -1.16 -8.70 4.16
N ASP A 80 -1.48 -8.73 5.45
CA ASP A 80 -0.60 -9.24 6.50
C ASP A 80 0.79 -8.57 6.55
N ALA A 81 0.80 -7.24 6.44
CA ALA A 81 2.00 -6.41 6.45
C ALA A 81 2.70 -6.30 7.83
N GLU A 82 2.32 -7.11 8.81
CA GLU A 82 2.88 -7.04 10.15
C GLU A 82 4.39 -7.29 10.15
N ASN A 83 4.89 -8.17 9.27
CA ASN A 83 6.32 -8.43 9.13
C ASN A 83 7.07 -7.25 8.49
N ILE A 84 6.44 -6.48 7.59
CA ILE A 84 7.02 -5.24 7.03
C ILE A 84 7.16 -4.17 8.12
N ILE A 85 6.16 -4.06 9.00
CA ILE A 85 6.10 -3.05 10.05
C ILE A 85 7.03 -3.40 11.22
N LYS A 86 7.19 -4.70 11.54
CA LYS A 86 8.00 -5.21 12.67
C LYS A 86 9.51 -4.98 12.49
N ASP A 87 10.03 -4.88 11.27
CA ASP A 87 11.47 -4.60 11.00
C ASP A 87 11.95 -3.24 11.55
N ARG A 88 11.08 -2.39 12.10
CA ARG A 88 11.46 -1.19 12.86
C ARG A 88 12.06 -1.47 14.25
N ASN A 89 11.89 -2.67 14.80
CA ASN A 89 12.18 -2.95 16.21
C ASN A 89 13.61 -3.43 16.49
N GLU A 90 14.41 -3.71 15.47
CA GLU A 90 15.83 -4.04 15.65
C GLU A 90 16.68 -2.95 14.96
N SER A 91 17.37 -2.16 15.77
CA SER A 91 18.36 -1.12 15.38
C SER A 91 17.85 0.14 14.66
N SER A 92 17.37 1.13 15.43
CA SER A 92 17.45 2.61 15.23
C SER A 92 17.19 3.28 13.86
N ALA A 93 16.85 2.55 12.81
CA ALA A 93 16.59 3.03 11.47
C ALA A 93 15.19 2.56 11.02
N PRO A 94 14.46 3.35 10.21
CA PRO A 94 13.23 2.87 9.59
C PRO A 94 13.54 1.62 8.75
N SER A 95 12.68 0.60 8.80
CA SER A 95 12.83 -0.54 7.90
C SER A 95 12.83 -0.05 6.44
N GLN A 96 13.79 -0.52 5.65
CA GLN A 96 13.96 -0.09 4.26
C GLN A 96 12.67 -0.28 3.45
N ALA A 97 11.89 -1.31 3.78
CA ALA A 97 10.60 -1.57 3.15
C ALA A 97 9.57 -0.46 3.40
N VAL A 98 9.46 0.04 4.64
CA VAL A 98 8.56 1.16 4.97
C VAL A 98 9.03 2.45 4.30
N ALA A 99 10.34 2.70 4.30
CA ALA A 99 10.90 3.87 3.60
C ALA A 99 10.60 3.82 2.09
N ASN A 100 10.75 2.64 1.46
CA ASN A 100 10.43 2.46 0.05
C ASN A 100 8.93 2.66 -0.22
N LEU A 101 8.04 2.10 0.60
CA LEU A 101 6.59 2.30 0.46
C LEU A 101 6.19 3.77 0.56
N LEU A 102 6.78 4.51 1.51
CA LEU A 102 6.56 5.96 1.65
C LEU A 102 7.08 6.74 0.44
N ASN A 103 8.31 6.43 0.00
CA ASN A 103 8.89 7.10 -1.17
C ASN A 103 8.13 6.79 -2.46
N LEU A 104 7.56 5.60 -2.60
CA LEU A 104 6.66 5.23 -3.70
C LEU A 104 5.32 5.97 -3.58
N SER A 105 4.72 6.04 -2.38
CA SER A 105 3.44 6.72 -2.19
C SER A 105 3.52 8.22 -2.40
N ASP A 106 4.62 8.86 -1.98
CA ASP A 106 4.85 10.29 -2.14
C ASP A 106 5.30 10.63 -3.57
N GLY A 107 5.65 9.61 -4.36
CA GLY A 107 6.13 9.71 -5.73
C GLY A 107 7.59 10.16 -5.83
N LEU A 108 8.33 10.28 -4.73
CA LEU A 108 9.74 10.71 -4.74
C LEU A 108 10.63 9.80 -5.59
N LEU A 109 10.36 8.50 -5.60
CA LEU A 109 11.11 7.54 -6.44
C LEU A 109 10.67 7.60 -7.91
N GLY A 110 9.41 7.90 -8.20
CA GLY A 110 8.89 8.02 -9.56
C GLY A 110 9.19 9.37 -10.22
N ASP A 111 9.28 10.45 -9.42
CA ASP A 111 9.58 11.82 -9.85
C ASP A 111 11.09 12.05 -10.06
N ALA A 112 11.94 11.13 -9.59
CA ALA A 112 13.41 11.20 -9.70
C ALA A 112 13.98 10.53 -10.97
N MET A 113 13.13 10.03 -11.86
CA MET A 113 13.52 9.40 -13.14
C MET A 113 12.99 10.17 -14.35
#